data_AF-A0A929NVE7-F1
#
_entry.id   AF-A0A929NVE7-F1
#
_cell.length_a   1.000
_cell.length_b   1.000
_cell.length_c   1.000
_cell.angle_alpha   90.00
_cell.angle_beta   90.00
_cell.angle_gamma   90.00
#
_symmetry.space_group_name_H-M   'P 1'
#
loop_
_entity.id
_entity.type
_entity.pdbx_description
1 polymer ?
#
loop_
_entity_poly.entity_id
_entity_poly.type
_entity_poly.pdbx_seq_one_letter_code
_entity_poly.pdbx_strand_id
1 'polypeptide(L)'
;LATIMLDRALADKNWTAIPGEQGGSHSDKPPAVILDVDETVLDNSKFQAWMVMNDTFFNPKDWGAFVNSVDSMPIPGSLAFTKYADSKGVKVFYVSNRTGDLEEATRKNLEKYGYPMGGNVDTVLLKKEKPEWKSSKKSPRRSHVGADYRVLLVLGDNFGDFVDGYKGSVPERHALFEKHDALWGTKWIMLPNPTYGSWESATFDHNWKEADQRGKKQGALAVWAQ
;
A
#
# COMPACT_ATOMS: atom_id res chain seq x y z
N LEU A 1 8.96 -4.68 -14.09
CA LEU A 1 9.18 -5.74 -13.07
C LEU A 1 7.89 -6.47 -12.72
N ALA A 2 6.86 -5.80 -12.19
CA ALA A 2 5.61 -6.44 -11.71
C ALA A 2 4.94 -7.37 -12.74
N THR A 3 4.81 -6.94 -14.01
CA THR A 3 4.29 -7.79 -15.11
C THR A 3 5.08 -9.10 -15.26
N ILE A 4 6.41 -9.05 -15.23
CA ILE A 4 7.27 -10.22 -15.37
C ILE A 4 7.08 -11.16 -14.17
N MET A 5 6.99 -10.61 -12.95
CA MET A 5 6.78 -11.43 -11.76
C MET A 5 5.38 -12.03 -11.71
N LEU A 6 4.37 -11.33 -12.23
CA LEU A 6 3.01 -11.84 -12.32
C LEU A 6 2.94 -13.10 -13.19
N ASP A 7 3.60 -13.10 -14.34
CA ASP A 7 3.64 -14.27 -15.24
C ASP A 7 4.33 -15.47 -14.58
N ARG A 8 5.42 -15.23 -13.83
CA ARG A 8 6.08 -16.29 -13.04
C ARG A 8 5.18 -16.84 -11.94
N ALA A 9 4.51 -15.95 -11.20
CA ALA A 9 3.61 -16.32 -10.12
C ALA A 9 2.38 -17.11 -10.61
N LEU A 10 1.90 -16.81 -11.83
CA LEU A 10 0.82 -17.57 -12.47
C LEU A 10 1.22 -19.01 -12.79
N ALA A 11 2.47 -19.22 -13.23
CA ALA A 11 2.99 -20.54 -13.60
C ALA A 11 3.26 -21.45 -12.40
N ASP A 12 3.55 -20.91 -11.22
CA ASP A 12 3.78 -21.67 -9.98
C ASP A 12 2.53 -21.70 -9.12
N LYS A 13 1.86 -22.85 -9.03
CA LYS A 13 0.64 -23.03 -8.22
C LYS A 13 0.87 -22.88 -6.72
N ASN A 14 2.08 -23.14 -6.23
CA ASN A 14 2.42 -22.99 -4.81
C ASN A 14 2.79 -21.55 -4.44
N TRP A 15 2.85 -20.64 -5.41
CA TRP A 15 3.19 -19.25 -5.20
C TRP A 15 2.18 -18.53 -4.29
N THR A 16 2.68 -17.80 -3.30
CA THR A 16 1.94 -16.78 -2.55
C THR A 16 2.87 -15.63 -2.15
N ALA A 17 2.36 -14.41 -2.23
CA ALA A 17 3.00 -13.19 -1.74
C ALA A 17 2.64 -12.85 -0.28
N ILE A 18 1.79 -13.64 0.37
CA ILE A 18 1.39 -13.41 1.76
C ILE A 18 1.51 -14.69 2.61
N PRO A 19 2.69 -15.35 2.68
CA PRO A 19 2.82 -16.70 3.24
C PRO A 19 2.31 -16.88 4.68
N GLY A 20 2.32 -15.83 5.52
CA GLY A 20 1.77 -15.87 6.88
C GLY A 20 0.27 -15.52 7.00
N GLU A 21 -0.35 -15.06 5.91
CA GLU A 21 -1.72 -14.54 5.88
C GLU A 21 -2.58 -15.24 4.80
N GLN A 22 -1.97 -16.07 3.96
CA GLN A 22 -2.62 -16.92 2.97
C GLN A 22 -3.42 -17.99 3.72
N GLY A 23 -4.74 -18.03 3.51
CA GLY A 23 -5.57 -19.07 4.11
C GLY A 23 -5.35 -20.42 3.42
N GLY A 24 -5.23 -21.50 4.20
CA GLY A 24 -5.34 -22.91 3.77
C GLY A 24 -4.63 -23.30 2.45
N SER A 25 -5.14 -24.34 1.79
CA SER A 25 -4.69 -24.67 0.42
C SER A 25 -5.06 -23.53 -0.52
N HIS A 26 -4.04 -22.88 -1.11
CA HIS A 26 -4.22 -21.76 -2.04
C HIS A 26 -4.05 -22.13 -3.50
N SER A 27 -3.45 -23.27 -3.82
CA SER A 27 -3.07 -23.64 -5.19
C SER A 27 -4.23 -23.61 -6.19
N ASP A 28 -5.44 -23.97 -5.74
CA ASP A 28 -6.66 -24.02 -6.55
C ASP A 28 -7.51 -22.75 -6.47
N LYS A 29 -7.12 -21.77 -5.63
CA LYS A 29 -7.85 -20.51 -5.51
C LYS A 29 -7.65 -19.63 -6.74
N PRO A 30 -8.66 -18.81 -7.11
CA PRO A 30 -8.50 -17.81 -8.15
C PRO A 30 -7.32 -16.86 -7.83
N PRO A 31 -6.51 -16.48 -8.83
CA PRO A 31 -5.36 -15.62 -8.59
C PRO A 31 -5.78 -14.17 -8.33
N ALA A 32 -5.03 -13.49 -7.46
CA ALA A 32 -5.22 -12.08 -7.17
C ALA A 32 -3.90 -11.33 -7.01
N VAL A 33 -3.93 -10.01 -7.14
CA VAL A 33 -2.88 -9.09 -6.69
C VAL A 33 -3.46 -8.08 -5.72
N ILE A 34 -2.64 -7.63 -4.78
CA ILE A 34 -3.00 -6.59 -3.82
C ILE A 34 -2.12 -5.36 -4.10
N LEU A 35 -2.74 -4.20 -4.23
CA LEU A 35 -2.07 -2.92 -4.35
C LEU A 35 -2.52 -2.03 -3.21
N ASP A 36 -1.59 -1.28 -2.61
CA ASP A 36 -1.97 -0.04 -1.94
C ASP A 36 -2.53 0.99 -2.96
N VAL A 37 -3.24 2.01 -2.46
CA VAL A 37 -3.79 3.08 -3.28
C VAL A 37 -2.88 4.31 -3.33
N ASP A 38 -2.52 4.88 -2.20
CA ASP A 38 -1.93 6.22 -2.15
C ASP A 38 -0.41 6.13 -2.39
N GLU A 39 0.12 6.84 -3.39
CA GLU A 39 1.51 6.74 -3.85
C GLU A 39 1.90 5.38 -4.48
N THR A 40 0.93 4.47 -4.63
CA THR A 40 1.08 3.19 -5.32
C THR A 40 0.26 3.10 -6.60
N VAL A 41 -1.04 3.42 -6.51
CA VAL A 41 -1.96 3.45 -7.66
C VAL A 41 -2.30 4.89 -8.04
N LEU A 42 -2.56 5.71 -7.03
CA LEU A 42 -2.94 7.11 -7.14
C LEU A 42 -1.86 8.01 -6.57
N ASP A 43 -1.41 8.97 -7.37
CA ASP A 43 -0.50 10.05 -7.02
C ASP A 43 -1.28 11.18 -6.33
N ASN A 44 -0.92 11.45 -5.09
CA ASN A 44 -1.48 12.48 -4.23
C ASN A 44 -0.48 13.63 -3.98
N SER A 45 0.61 13.72 -4.77
CA SER A 45 1.64 14.76 -4.66
C SER A 45 1.07 16.18 -4.73
N LYS A 46 -0.07 16.39 -5.40
CA LYS A 46 -0.81 17.67 -5.38
C LYS A 46 -1.22 18.09 -3.95
N PHE A 47 -1.65 17.15 -3.12
CA PHE A 47 -1.98 17.42 -1.72
C PHE A 47 -0.72 17.81 -0.93
N GLN A 48 0.38 17.10 -1.17
CA GLN A 48 1.68 17.40 -0.55
C GLN A 48 2.18 18.80 -0.95
N ALA A 49 2.12 19.14 -2.24
CA ALA A 49 2.45 20.47 -2.75
C ALA A 49 1.54 21.55 -2.16
N TRP A 50 0.23 21.29 -2.06
CA TRP A 50 -0.71 22.20 -1.41
C TRP A 50 -0.33 22.45 0.05
N MET A 51 0.02 21.41 0.82
CA MET A 51 0.45 21.58 2.21
C MET A 51 1.70 22.46 2.32
N VAL A 52 2.71 22.24 1.46
CA VAL A 52 3.93 23.07 1.40
C VAL A 52 3.60 24.53 1.10
N MET A 53 2.76 24.78 0.09
CA MET A 53 2.40 26.15 -0.32
C MET A 53 1.55 26.90 0.70
N ASN A 54 0.87 26.18 1.61
CA ASN A 54 0.01 26.77 2.64
C ASN A 54 0.64 26.70 4.05
N ASP A 55 1.91 26.30 4.16
CA ASP A 55 2.64 26.15 5.43
C ASP A 55 1.82 25.37 6.49
N THR A 56 1.24 24.24 6.07
CA THR A 56 0.39 23.41 6.91
C THR A 56 0.87 21.96 6.94
N PHE A 57 0.28 21.19 7.85
CA PHE A 57 0.61 19.78 8.09
C PHE A 57 -0.57 18.89 7.74
N PHE A 58 -0.28 17.59 7.59
CA PHE A 58 -1.32 16.59 7.39
C PHE A 58 -2.37 16.68 8.49
N ASN A 59 -3.64 16.77 8.07
CA ASN A 59 -4.77 16.56 8.95
C ASN A 59 -5.89 15.80 8.22
N PRO A 60 -6.69 14.99 8.93
CA PRO A 60 -7.70 14.16 8.29
C PRO A 60 -8.80 14.94 7.56
N LYS A 61 -9.12 16.16 7.99
CA LYS A 61 -10.19 16.97 7.40
C LYS A 61 -9.81 17.42 5.99
N ASP A 62 -8.64 18.04 5.85
CA ASP A 62 -8.17 18.53 4.55
C ASP A 62 -7.83 17.37 3.61
N TRP A 63 -7.30 16.26 4.16
CA TRP A 63 -7.12 15.03 3.39
C TRP A 63 -8.44 14.49 2.84
N GLY A 64 -9.49 14.44 3.67
CA GLY A 64 -10.82 14.02 3.22
C GLY A 64 -11.37 14.93 2.12
N ALA A 65 -11.19 16.25 2.25
CA ALA A 65 -11.58 17.21 1.21
C ALA A 65 -10.82 16.97 -0.11
N PHE A 66 -9.51 16.71 -0.05
CA PHE A 66 -8.71 16.37 -1.22
C PHE A 66 -9.16 15.06 -1.87
N VAL A 67 -9.37 13.99 -1.11
CA VAL A 67 -9.87 12.72 -1.65
C VAL A 67 -11.24 12.90 -2.32
N ASN A 68 -12.13 13.65 -1.70
CA ASN A 68 -13.47 13.96 -2.25
C ASN A 68 -13.44 14.82 -3.52
N SER A 69 -12.33 15.53 -3.78
CA SER A 69 -12.17 16.28 -5.03
C SER A 69 -11.87 15.39 -6.25
N VAL A 70 -11.49 14.12 -6.04
CA VAL A 70 -11.23 13.14 -7.12
C VAL A 70 -10.09 13.60 -8.07
N ASP A 71 -9.11 14.33 -7.51
CA ASP A 71 -8.02 14.96 -8.24
C ASP A 71 -6.70 14.18 -8.24
N SER A 72 -6.64 13.04 -7.54
CA SER A 72 -5.47 12.16 -7.59
C SER A 72 -5.24 11.66 -9.02
N MET A 73 -3.97 11.56 -9.43
CA MET A 73 -3.57 11.13 -10.78
C MET A 73 -3.11 9.67 -10.76
N PRO A 74 -3.07 8.94 -11.88
CA PRO A 74 -2.46 7.61 -11.91
C PRO A 74 -0.95 7.68 -11.67
N ILE A 75 -0.44 6.82 -10.78
CA ILE A 75 1.00 6.55 -10.72
C ILE A 75 1.45 5.92 -12.06
N PRO A 76 2.56 6.36 -12.68
CA PRO A 76 3.01 5.82 -13.95
C PRO A 76 3.15 4.29 -13.93
N GLY A 77 2.48 3.63 -14.88
CA GLY A 77 2.51 2.17 -15.04
C GLY A 77 1.51 1.39 -14.18
N SER A 78 0.90 1.98 -13.14
CA SER A 78 -0.06 1.26 -12.28
C SER A 78 -1.32 0.85 -13.06
N LEU A 79 -1.90 1.74 -13.87
CA LEU A 79 -3.05 1.43 -14.73
C LEU A 79 -2.74 0.36 -15.77
N ALA A 80 -1.55 0.41 -16.39
CA ALA A 80 -1.13 -0.57 -17.39
C ALA A 80 -0.96 -1.96 -16.75
N PHE A 81 -0.37 -2.02 -15.54
CA PHE A 81 -0.19 -3.26 -14.80
C PHE A 81 -1.53 -3.85 -14.34
N THR A 82 -2.44 -3.05 -13.77
CA THR A 82 -3.73 -3.57 -13.28
C THR A 82 -4.60 -4.08 -14.44
N LYS A 83 -4.63 -3.39 -15.58
CA LYS A 83 -5.30 -3.89 -16.80
C LYS A 83 -4.66 -5.17 -17.33
N TYR A 84 -3.33 -5.27 -17.28
CA TYR A 84 -2.64 -6.50 -17.66
C TYR A 84 -3.03 -7.66 -16.75
N ALA A 85 -3.03 -7.45 -15.43
CA ALA A 85 -3.43 -8.47 -14.45
C ALA A 85 -4.88 -8.92 -14.69
N ASP A 86 -5.80 -7.98 -14.86
CA ASP A 86 -7.22 -8.27 -15.14
C ASP A 86 -7.39 -9.05 -16.47
N SER A 87 -6.65 -8.70 -17.52
CA SER A 87 -6.66 -9.44 -18.80
C SER A 87 -6.15 -10.88 -18.71
N LYS A 88 -5.41 -11.22 -17.64
CA LYS A 88 -4.93 -12.57 -17.34
C LYS A 88 -5.87 -13.33 -16.40
N GLY A 89 -7.04 -12.77 -16.09
CA GLY A 89 -7.98 -13.32 -15.13
C GLY A 89 -7.52 -13.18 -13.67
N VAL A 90 -6.58 -12.28 -13.39
CA VAL A 90 -6.09 -12.01 -12.04
C VAL A 90 -6.91 -10.89 -11.42
N LYS A 91 -7.54 -11.16 -10.27
CA LYS A 91 -8.34 -10.15 -9.57
C LYS A 91 -7.44 -9.08 -8.95
N VAL A 92 -7.77 -7.81 -9.17
CA VAL A 92 -7.03 -6.67 -8.61
C VAL A 92 -7.75 -6.20 -7.35
N PHE A 93 -7.07 -6.21 -6.20
CA PHE A 93 -7.56 -5.65 -4.94
C PHE A 93 -6.77 -4.41 -4.55
N TYR A 94 -7.48 -3.37 -4.12
CA TYR A 94 -6.96 -2.10 -3.61
C TYR A 94 -7.13 -2.08 -2.08
N VAL A 95 -6.05 -2.31 -1.34
CA VAL A 95 -6.08 -2.36 0.13
C VAL A 95 -5.42 -1.09 0.68
N SER A 96 -6.23 -0.12 1.14
CA SER A 96 -5.76 1.23 1.49
C SER A 96 -6.13 1.68 2.89
N ASN A 97 -5.32 2.58 3.47
CA ASN A 97 -5.58 3.20 4.77
C ASN A 97 -6.37 4.51 4.71
N ARG A 98 -6.91 4.88 3.54
CA ARG A 98 -8.14 5.71 3.46
C ARG A 98 -9.22 5.07 4.33
N THR A 99 -10.12 5.87 4.87
CA THR A 99 -11.22 5.39 5.72
C THR A 99 -12.47 5.10 4.90
N GLY A 100 -13.35 4.22 5.37
CA GLY A 100 -14.56 3.81 4.63
C GLY A 100 -15.50 4.96 4.26
N ASP A 101 -15.51 6.08 5.00
CA ASP A 101 -16.24 7.29 4.60
C ASP A 101 -15.72 7.94 3.30
N LEU A 102 -14.52 7.58 2.86
CA LEU A 102 -13.89 8.04 1.62
C LEU A 102 -13.97 7.01 0.48
N GLU A 103 -14.71 5.91 0.67
CA GLU A 103 -14.78 4.82 -0.31
C GLU A 103 -15.38 5.27 -1.63
N GLU A 104 -16.52 5.97 -1.59
CA GLU A 104 -17.20 6.45 -2.79
C GLU A 104 -16.29 7.34 -3.65
N ALA A 105 -15.61 8.31 -3.05
CA ALA A 105 -14.68 9.20 -3.75
C ALA A 105 -13.46 8.44 -4.31
N THR A 106 -12.95 7.46 -3.54
CA THR A 106 -11.83 6.62 -3.98
C THR A 106 -12.21 5.78 -5.20
N ARG A 107 -13.41 5.17 -5.20
CA ARG A 107 -13.94 4.42 -6.36
C ARG A 107 -14.12 5.32 -7.57
N LYS A 108 -14.73 6.50 -7.41
CA LYS A 108 -14.86 7.48 -8.49
C LYS A 108 -13.50 7.85 -9.10
N ASN A 109 -12.46 7.99 -8.28
CA ASN A 109 -11.12 8.31 -8.76
C ASN A 109 -10.50 7.15 -9.56
N LEU A 110 -10.71 5.90 -9.14
CA LEU A 110 -10.25 4.72 -9.86
C LEU A 110 -11.03 4.52 -11.18
N GLU A 111 -12.35 4.68 -11.14
CA GLU A 111 -13.24 4.57 -12.30
C GLU A 111 -12.94 5.64 -13.36
N LYS A 112 -12.65 6.88 -12.93
CA LYS A 112 -12.25 8.00 -13.81
C LYS A 112 -11.11 7.64 -14.76
N TYR A 113 -10.17 6.78 -14.34
CA TYR A 113 -9.04 6.35 -15.18
C TYR A 113 -9.21 4.93 -15.75
N GLY A 114 -10.32 4.27 -15.47
CA GLY A 114 -10.63 2.93 -15.98
C GLY A 114 -9.79 1.83 -15.33
N TYR A 115 -9.54 1.94 -14.03
CA TYR A 115 -8.97 0.85 -13.24
C TYR A 115 -9.97 -0.31 -13.15
N PRO A 116 -9.51 -1.59 -13.15
CA PRO A 116 -10.40 -2.73 -12.94
C PRO A 116 -11.07 -2.67 -11.57
N MET A 117 -12.41 -2.72 -11.51
CA MET A 117 -13.21 -2.55 -10.28
C MET A 117 -13.75 -3.87 -9.70
N GLY A 118 -13.24 -5.02 -10.16
CA GLY A 118 -13.57 -6.33 -9.57
C GLY A 118 -14.92 -6.93 -9.98
N GLY A 119 -15.80 -6.17 -10.62
CA GLY A 119 -17.10 -6.65 -11.10
C GLY A 119 -18.07 -6.92 -9.95
N ASN A 120 -18.40 -8.18 -9.71
CA ASN A 120 -19.31 -8.62 -8.64
C ASN A 120 -18.62 -8.80 -7.27
N VAL A 121 -17.31 -8.57 -7.20
CA VAL A 121 -16.53 -8.71 -5.98
C VAL A 121 -16.05 -7.33 -5.56
N ASP A 122 -16.28 -7.01 -4.29
CA ASP A 122 -15.69 -5.82 -3.70
C ASP A 122 -14.17 -5.93 -3.67
N THR A 123 -13.51 -5.00 -4.37
CA THR A 123 -12.05 -4.94 -4.51
C THR A 123 -11.42 -3.72 -3.88
N VAL A 124 -12.19 -2.79 -3.32
CA VAL A 124 -11.64 -1.59 -2.65
C VAL A 124 -11.86 -1.77 -1.16
N LEU A 125 -10.80 -2.16 -0.45
CA LEU A 125 -10.87 -2.58 0.95
C LEU A 125 -10.20 -1.54 1.86
N LEU A 126 -10.99 -0.66 2.45
CA LEU A 126 -10.50 0.48 3.22
C LEU A 126 -10.50 0.22 4.73
N LYS A 127 -9.82 1.12 5.44
CA LYS A 127 -9.71 1.07 6.90
C LYS A 127 -11.06 1.47 7.51
N LYS A 128 -11.46 0.81 8.60
CA LYS A 128 -12.72 1.04 9.33
C LYS A 128 -14.03 0.72 8.58
N GLU A 129 -13.99 0.11 7.40
CA GLU A 129 -15.23 -0.41 6.76
C GLU A 129 -15.83 -1.58 7.53
N LYS A 130 -14.98 -2.40 8.17
CA LYS A 130 -15.38 -3.53 9.00
C LYS A 130 -14.74 -3.47 10.39
N PRO A 131 -15.37 -4.05 11.43
CA PRO A 131 -14.84 -4.06 12.81
C PRO A 131 -13.41 -4.62 12.93
N GLU A 132 -13.08 -5.63 12.14
CA GLU A 132 -11.77 -6.26 12.07
C GLU A 132 -10.71 -5.41 11.33
N TRP A 133 -11.13 -4.40 10.57
CA TRP A 133 -10.27 -3.47 9.80
C TRP A 133 -10.08 -2.12 10.51
N LYS A 134 -10.22 -2.10 11.84
CA LYS A 134 -10.23 -0.87 12.67
C LYS A 134 -8.94 -0.04 12.69
N SER A 135 -7.81 -0.60 12.25
CA SER A 135 -6.49 0.04 12.39
C SER A 135 -5.75 0.12 11.05
N SER A 136 -4.64 0.85 11.02
CA SER A 136 -3.78 0.94 9.83
C SER A 136 -3.02 -0.35 9.49
N LYS A 137 -3.11 -1.40 10.32
CA LYS A 137 -2.63 -2.74 9.96
C LYS A 137 -3.43 -3.25 8.77
N LYS A 138 -2.72 -3.75 7.76
CA LYS A 138 -3.33 -4.26 6.52
C LYS A 138 -3.45 -5.78 6.51
N SER A 139 -2.79 -6.50 7.44
CA SER A 139 -2.92 -7.96 7.55
C SER A 139 -4.37 -8.45 7.59
N PRO A 140 -5.34 -7.83 8.31
CA PRO A 140 -6.71 -8.37 8.32
C PRO A 140 -7.40 -8.31 6.94
N ARG A 141 -7.04 -7.31 6.13
CA ARG A 141 -7.54 -7.15 4.75
C ARG A 141 -6.79 -8.05 3.77
N ARG A 142 -5.48 -8.19 3.92
CA ARG A 142 -4.69 -9.17 3.13
C ARG A 142 -5.14 -10.60 3.41
N SER A 143 -5.42 -10.96 4.66
CA SER A 143 -6.01 -12.25 5.04
C SER A 143 -7.43 -12.43 4.51
N HIS A 144 -8.25 -11.37 4.48
CA HIS A 144 -9.57 -11.44 3.84
C HIS A 144 -9.46 -11.81 2.36
N VAL A 145 -8.54 -11.18 1.62
CA VAL A 145 -8.27 -11.57 0.23
C VAL A 145 -7.70 -12.99 0.15
N GLY A 146 -6.75 -13.34 1.01
CA GLY A 146 -6.10 -14.67 1.07
C GLY A 146 -7.02 -15.82 1.45
N ALA A 147 -8.19 -15.54 2.04
CA ALA A 147 -9.21 -16.53 2.36
C ALA A 147 -9.82 -17.13 1.08
N ASP A 148 -10.05 -16.30 0.06
CA ASP A 148 -10.76 -16.69 -1.15
C ASP A 148 -9.88 -16.69 -2.41
N TYR A 149 -8.74 -15.99 -2.37
CA TYR A 149 -7.83 -15.83 -3.51
C TYR A 149 -6.40 -16.27 -3.18
N ARG A 150 -5.68 -16.69 -4.21
CA ARG A 150 -4.23 -16.88 -4.17
C ARG A 150 -3.54 -15.58 -4.54
N VAL A 151 -2.94 -14.91 -3.55
CA VAL A 151 -2.32 -13.61 -3.77
C VAL A 151 -0.94 -13.79 -4.38
N LEU A 152 -0.79 -13.34 -5.63
CA LEU A 152 0.41 -13.50 -6.43
C LEU A 152 1.43 -12.39 -6.16
N LEU A 153 0.99 -11.15 -6.00
CA LEU A 153 1.86 -10.02 -5.73
C LEU A 153 1.20 -9.08 -4.72
N VAL A 154 2.04 -8.43 -3.90
CA VAL A 154 1.69 -7.25 -3.11
C VAL A 154 2.52 -6.08 -3.64
N LEU A 155 1.88 -4.96 -3.90
CA LEU A 155 2.51 -3.72 -4.35
C LEU A 155 2.16 -2.59 -3.40
N GLY A 156 3.13 -1.74 -3.07
CA GLY A 156 2.99 -0.68 -2.09
C GLY A 156 4.19 0.24 -2.05
N ASP A 157 4.06 1.42 -1.47
CA ASP A 157 5.15 2.38 -1.23
C ASP A 157 5.60 2.38 0.24
N ASN A 158 4.81 1.78 1.12
CA ASN A 158 5.01 1.81 2.55
C ASN A 158 5.25 0.40 3.11
N PHE A 159 6.13 0.28 4.10
CA PHE A 159 6.44 -1.03 4.68
C PHE A 159 5.20 -1.74 5.26
N GLY A 160 4.22 -0.97 5.74
CA GLY A 160 2.94 -1.49 6.27
C GLY A 160 2.06 -2.19 5.22
N ASP A 161 2.33 -1.99 3.93
CA ASP A 161 1.59 -2.63 2.84
C ASP A 161 1.91 -4.12 2.73
N PHE A 162 3.11 -4.49 3.16
CA PHE A 162 3.65 -5.85 3.06
C PHE A 162 3.57 -6.59 4.39
N VAL A 163 3.83 -5.91 5.51
CA VAL A 163 3.93 -6.55 6.84
C VAL A 163 3.56 -5.59 7.98
N ASP A 164 2.95 -6.11 9.04
CA ASP A 164 2.42 -5.30 10.16
C ASP A 164 3.49 -4.77 11.14
N GLY A 165 4.76 -5.16 10.99
CA GLY A 165 5.88 -4.70 11.80
C GLY A 165 6.42 -3.30 11.44
N TYR A 166 5.70 -2.53 10.62
CA TYR A 166 6.09 -1.20 10.18
C TYR A 166 6.19 -0.15 11.30
N LYS A 167 5.71 -0.43 12.51
CA LYS A 167 5.84 0.48 13.66
C LYS A 167 7.07 0.21 14.56
N GLY A 168 7.99 -0.64 14.11
CA GLY A 168 9.27 -0.81 14.80
C GLY A 168 10.18 0.40 14.62
N SER A 169 11.17 0.53 15.51
CA SER A 169 12.32 1.42 15.35
C SER A 169 13.05 1.17 14.03
N VAL A 170 13.93 2.10 13.63
CA VAL A 170 14.72 1.96 12.40
C VAL A 170 15.47 0.61 12.34
N PRO A 171 16.22 0.17 13.37
CA PRO A 171 16.87 -1.15 13.34
C PRO A 171 15.91 -2.33 13.24
N GLU A 172 14.79 -2.32 13.97
CA GLU A 172 13.79 -3.40 13.93
C GLU A 172 13.16 -3.52 12.54
N ARG A 173 12.92 -2.38 11.87
CA ARG A 173 12.41 -2.36 10.51
C ARG A 173 13.43 -2.92 9.52
N HIS A 174 14.71 -2.60 9.67
CA HIS A 174 15.78 -3.17 8.85
C HIS A 174 15.89 -4.69 9.04
N ALA A 175 15.88 -5.18 10.28
CA ALA A 175 15.91 -6.62 10.55
C ALA A 175 14.68 -7.34 9.96
N LEU A 176 13.50 -6.70 9.99
CA LEU A 176 12.30 -7.26 9.38
C LEU A 176 12.37 -7.23 7.84
N PHE A 177 12.98 -6.20 7.25
CA PHE A 177 13.25 -6.14 5.81
C PHE A 177 14.13 -7.31 5.38
N GLU A 178 15.25 -7.54 6.08
CA GLU A 178 16.19 -8.64 5.82
C GLU A 178 15.54 -10.01 6.01
N LYS A 179 14.70 -10.18 7.03
CA LYS A 179 13.93 -11.42 7.25
C LYS A 179 13.06 -11.80 6.05
N HIS A 180 12.64 -10.80 5.27
CA HIS A 180 11.80 -10.98 4.09
C HIS A 180 12.55 -10.76 2.77
N ASP A 181 13.88 -10.79 2.77
CA ASP A 181 14.73 -10.45 1.62
C ASP A 181 14.29 -11.15 0.31
N ALA A 182 14.02 -12.46 0.40
CA ALA A 182 13.60 -13.28 -0.73
C ALA A 182 12.26 -12.87 -1.38
N LEU A 183 11.44 -12.05 -0.71
CA LEU A 183 10.16 -11.57 -1.22
C LEU A 183 10.31 -10.27 -2.04
N TRP A 184 11.31 -9.44 -1.75
CA TRP A 184 11.46 -8.14 -2.40
C TRP A 184 11.85 -8.27 -3.86
N GLY A 185 11.18 -7.48 -4.71
CA GLY A 185 11.39 -7.51 -6.16
C GLY A 185 10.86 -8.77 -6.86
N THR A 186 10.31 -9.74 -6.10
CA THR A 186 9.74 -10.99 -6.62
C THR A 186 8.24 -11.06 -6.33
N LYS A 187 7.87 -11.06 -5.06
CA LYS A 187 6.49 -11.15 -4.55
C LYS A 187 5.98 -9.80 -4.04
N TRP A 188 6.89 -9.00 -3.52
CA TRP A 188 6.67 -7.67 -2.96
C TRP A 188 7.33 -6.64 -3.85
N ILE A 189 6.53 -5.80 -4.50
CA ILE A 189 7.03 -4.73 -5.37
C ILE A 189 6.87 -3.39 -4.65
N MET A 190 7.99 -2.85 -4.17
CA MET A 190 8.04 -1.54 -3.52
C MET A 190 8.07 -0.42 -4.55
N LEU A 191 7.28 0.62 -4.34
CA LEU A 191 7.37 1.89 -5.06
C LEU A 191 8.05 2.95 -4.18
N PRO A 192 8.76 3.92 -4.79
CA PRO A 192 9.42 4.96 -4.03
C PRO A 192 8.43 6.04 -3.58
N ASN A 193 8.32 6.26 -2.26
CA ASN A 193 7.68 7.44 -1.68
C ASN A 193 8.62 8.12 -0.67
N PRO A 194 9.38 9.15 -1.09
CA PRO A 194 10.28 9.90 -0.21
C PRO A 194 9.58 11.05 0.51
N THR A 195 8.26 11.24 0.32
CA THR A 195 7.54 12.40 0.85
C THR A 195 7.00 12.16 2.26
N TYR A 196 6.40 10.99 2.47
CA TYR A 196 5.85 10.60 3.76
C TYR A 196 5.82 9.08 3.90
N GLY A 197 5.61 8.60 5.13
CA GLY A 197 5.36 7.18 5.34
C GLY A 197 5.74 6.72 6.74
N SER A 198 5.67 5.41 6.95
CA SER A 198 6.06 4.85 8.25
C SER A 198 7.54 5.05 8.56
N TRP A 199 8.39 5.15 7.52
CA TRP A 199 9.83 5.40 7.63
C TRP A 199 10.14 6.77 8.23
N GLU A 200 9.33 7.79 7.93
CA GLU A 200 9.47 9.14 8.49
C GLU A 200 9.28 9.08 10.01
N SER A 201 8.15 8.50 10.42
CA SER A 201 7.76 8.42 11.83
C SER A 201 8.61 7.49 12.68
N ALA A 202 9.36 6.56 12.06
CA ALA A 202 10.29 5.69 12.77
C ALA A 202 11.45 6.46 13.42
N THR A 203 11.77 7.67 12.93
CA THR A 203 12.82 8.53 13.51
C THR A 203 12.42 9.17 14.85
N PHE A 204 11.13 9.15 15.18
CA PHE A 204 10.57 9.69 16.42
C PHE A 204 9.57 8.71 17.06
N ASP A 205 9.88 7.41 17.01
CA ASP A 205 9.16 6.31 17.69
C ASP A 205 7.65 6.26 17.38
N HIS A 206 7.27 6.67 16.17
CA HIS A 206 5.89 6.81 15.72
C HIS A 206 5.01 7.73 16.58
N ASN A 207 5.65 8.60 17.38
CA ASN A 207 4.98 9.58 18.20
C ASN A 207 4.73 10.87 17.41
N TRP A 208 3.58 10.95 16.74
CA TRP A 208 3.16 12.17 16.01
C TRP A 208 2.91 13.39 16.91
N LYS A 209 2.99 13.24 18.25
CA LYS A 209 2.96 14.35 19.21
C LYS A 209 4.36 14.82 19.62
N GLU A 210 5.42 14.24 19.07
CA GLU A 210 6.78 14.73 19.24
C GLU A 210 6.83 16.20 18.80
N ALA A 211 7.37 17.06 19.65
CA ALA A 211 7.47 18.49 19.42
C ALA A 211 8.63 18.81 18.46
N ASP A 212 9.74 18.08 18.58
CA ASP A 212 10.94 18.27 17.74
C ASP A 212 11.10 17.17 16.69
N GLN A 213 10.07 16.93 15.88
CA GLN A 213 10.13 15.94 14.80
C GLN A 213 11.27 16.25 13.81
N ARG A 214 11.53 17.54 13.56
CA ARG A 214 12.60 17.97 12.66
C ARG A 214 13.98 17.62 13.21
N GLY A 215 14.26 17.95 14.46
CA GLY A 215 15.53 17.61 15.09
C GLY A 215 15.76 16.10 15.17
N LYS A 216 14.71 15.31 15.45
CA LYS A 216 14.78 13.83 15.40
C LYS A 216 15.15 13.31 14.01
N LYS A 217 14.53 13.83 12.95
CA LYS A 217 14.87 13.47 11.57
C LYS A 217 16.31 13.86 11.21
N GLN A 218 16.76 15.05 11.63
CA GLN A 218 18.15 15.49 11.41
C GLN A 218 19.16 14.61 12.16
N GLY A 219 18.84 14.21 13.40
CA GLY A 219 19.68 13.31 14.20
C GLY A 219 19.78 11.89 13.64
N ALA A 220 18.85 11.48 12.77
CA ALA A 220 18.89 10.19 12.07
C ALA A 220 19.79 10.20 10.81
N LEU A 221 20.34 11.35 10.41
CA LEU A 221 21.20 11.47 9.24
C LEU A 221 22.61 10.91 9.53
N ALA A 222 23.08 10.00 8.68
CA ALA A 222 24.49 9.60 8.65
C ALA A 222 25.29 10.65 7.88
N VAL A 223 25.94 11.57 8.60
CA VAL A 223 26.76 12.63 8.01
C VAL A 223 28.19 12.18 7.78
N TRP A 224 28.82 12.65 6.71
CA TRP A 224 30.24 12.46 6.48
C TRP A 224 31.05 13.18 7.58
N ALA A 225 31.85 12.42 8.33
CA ALA A 225 32.81 12.97 9.28
C ALA A 225 34.13 13.27 8.55
N GLN A 226 34.58 14.53 8.62
CA GLN A 226 35.94 14.95 8.26
C GLN A 226 36.83 14.94 9.49
#